data_AF-V4XVR3-F1
#
_entry.id   AF-V4XVR3-F1
#
_cell.length_a   1.000
_cell.length_b   1.000
_cell.length_c   1.000
_cell.angle_alpha   90.00
_cell.angle_beta   90.00
_cell.angle_gamma   90.00
#
_symmetry.space_group_name_H-M   'P 1'
#
loop_
_entity.id
_entity.type
_entity.pdbx_description
1 polymer ?
#
loop_
_entity_poly.entity_id
_entity_poly.type
_entity_poly.pdbx_seq_one_letter_code
_entity_poly.pdbx_strand_id
1 'polypeptide(L)'
;MTRIDEQNLWSIAFTPETVLLSPVVTDEGGLVMDARATSEPPIVGWHERWLLPDSDAVNTIWQHAREMGFDFEICELLDRSRIDATQPERQMITEPQREALELAYREGYFSEPREASLADLAASLDHSPSAVGGRVRRGMKTLIGRTLVIDDPNG
;
A
#
# COMPACT_ATOMS: atom_id res chain seq x y z
N MET A 1 -7.96 9.11 30.42
CA MET A 1 -9.42 8.86 30.57
C MET A 1 -10.11 9.50 29.38
N THR A 2 -10.13 8.79 28.25
CA THR A 2 -10.77 9.26 27.02
C THR A 2 -12.23 8.84 27.10
N ARG A 3 -13.12 9.82 27.19
CA ARG A 3 -14.55 9.61 27.23
C ARG A 3 -14.98 9.12 25.85
N ILE A 4 -15.25 7.82 25.73
CA ILE A 4 -15.98 7.28 24.59
C ILE A 4 -17.43 7.71 24.84
N ASP A 5 -17.91 8.68 24.05
CA ASP A 5 -19.34 9.04 24.05
C ASP A 5 -20.16 7.77 23.82
N GLU A 6 -21.38 7.72 24.37
CA GLU A 6 -22.31 6.57 24.50
C GLU A 6 -22.57 5.80 23.19
N GLN A 7 -21.57 5.06 22.70
CA GLN A 7 -21.70 4.16 21.57
C GLN A 7 -22.10 2.80 22.11
N ASN A 8 -23.35 2.41 21.82
CA ASN A 8 -23.84 1.07 22.12
C ASN A 8 -22.98 0.05 21.38
N LEU A 9 -22.36 -0.86 22.13
CA LEU A 9 -21.63 -1.98 21.56
C LEU A 9 -22.64 -3.07 21.17
N TRP A 10 -22.60 -3.48 19.91
CA TRP A 10 -23.45 -4.55 19.38
C TRP A 10 -22.58 -5.77 19.09
N SER A 11 -23.01 -6.94 19.55
CA SER A 11 -22.40 -8.22 19.18
C SER A 11 -23.23 -8.89 18.10
N ILE A 12 -22.56 -9.48 17.11
CA ILE A 12 -23.18 -10.33 16.10
C ILE A 12 -22.72 -11.76 16.37
N ALA A 13 -23.65 -12.72 16.33
CA ALA A 13 -23.34 -14.14 16.38
C ALA A 13 -23.46 -14.72 14.98
N PHE A 14 -22.48 -15.50 14.56
CA PHE A 14 -22.49 -16.22 13.30
C PHE A 14 -23.10 -17.61 13.51
N THR A 15 -23.65 -18.19 12.45
CA THR A 15 -24.15 -19.56 12.51
C THR A 15 -22.96 -20.54 12.56
N PRO A 16 -23.12 -21.76 13.11
CA PRO A 16 -22.03 -22.73 13.19
C PRO A 16 -21.41 -23.11 11.84
N GLU A 17 -22.17 -22.96 10.76
CA GLU A 17 -21.74 -23.25 9.38
C GLU A 17 -20.97 -22.09 8.75
N THR A 18 -20.96 -20.92 9.39
CA THR A 18 -20.20 -19.76 8.90
C THR A 18 -18.72 -20.02 9.12
N VAL A 19 -17.97 -20.19 8.04
CA VAL A 19 -16.51 -20.24 8.12
C VAL A 19 -16.00 -18.80 8.24
N LEU A 20 -15.11 -18.55 9.19
CA LEU A 20 -14.51 -17.23 9.43
C LEU A 20 -13.00 -17.36 9.34
N LEU A 21 -12.36 -16.44 8.61
CA LEU A 21 -10.89 -16.35 8.61
C LEU A 21 -10.36 -15.49 9.75
N SER A 22 -11.20 -14.61 10.32
CA SER A 22 -10.80 -13.71 11.41
C SER A 22 -10.23 -14.42 12.66
N PRO A 23 -10.73 -15.58 13.12
CA PRO A 23 -10.12 -16.30 14.25
C PRO A 23 -8.71 -16.79 13.90
N VAL A 24 -8.52 -17.34 12.69
CA VAL A 24 -7.22 -17.82 12.21
C VAL A 24 -6.21 -16.68 12.13
N VAL A 25 -6.65 -15.52 11.62
CA VAL A 25 -5.85 -14.30 11.61
C VAL A 25 -5.38 -13.93 13.02
N THR A 26 -6.28 -13.94 14.00
CA THR A 26 -5.93 -13.60 15.39
C THR A 26 -5.08 -14.66 16.09
N ASP A 27 -5.28 -15.94 15.75
CA ASP A 27 -4.50 -17.06 16.30
C ASP A 27 -3.04 -17.00 15.80
N GLU A 28 -2.82 -16.54 14.57
CA GLU A 28 -1.49 -16.25 14.00
C GLU A 28 -0.92 -14.89 14.46
N GLY A 29 -1.50 -14.26 15.50
CA GLY A 29 -1.03 -12.99 16.05
C GLY A 29 -1.34 -11.76 15.19
N GLY A 30 -2.21 -11.92 14.18
CA GLY A 30 -2.70 -10.84 13.34
C GLY A 30 -3.86 -10.05 13.96
N LEU A 31 -4.18 -8.92 13.34
CA LEU A 31 -5.31 -8.07 13.69
C LEU A 31 -6.20 -7.86 12.47
N VAL A 32 -7.52 -8.01 12.64
CA VAL A 32 -8.51 -7.58 11.65
C VAL A 32 -8.78 -6.10 11.86
N MET A 33 -8.37 -5.28 10.89
CA MET A 33 -8.42 -3.82 10.97
C MET A 33 -9.75 -3.25 10.47
N ASP A 34 -10.30 -3.87 9.42
CA ASP A 34 -11.55 -3.47 8.78
C ASP A 34 -12.20 -4.71 8.16
N ALA A 35 -13.52 -4.79 8.21
CA ALA A 35 -14.28 -5.87 7.59
C ALA A 35 -15.61 -5.30 7.11
N ARG A 36 -15.84 -5.34 5.79
CA ARG A 36 -17.04 -4.78 5.16
C ARG A 36 -17.71 -5.82 4.29
N ALA A 37 -19.00 -6.00 4.50
CA ALA A 37 -19.81 -6.82 3.60
C ALA A 37 -20.21 -5.99 2.37
N THR A 38 -19.97 -6.55 1.19
CA THR A 38 -20.44 -6.04 -0.08
C THR A 38 -21.53 -6.99 -0.59
N SER A 39 -22.72 -6.45 -0.85
CA SER A 39 -23.85 -7.20 -1.41
C SER A 39 -24.10 -6.90 -2.89
N GLU A 40 -23.31 -6.01 -3.49
CA GLU A 40 -23.48 -5.56 -4.88
C GLU A 40 -22.50 -6.28 -5.83
N PRO A 41 -22.93 -6.72 -7.02
CA PRO A 41 -22.04 -7.30 -8.03
C PRO A 41 -20.94 -6.33 -8.48
N PRO A 42 -19.80 -6.82 -9.02
CA PRO A 42 -19.54 -8.21 -9.43
C PRO A 42 -19.07 -9.13 -8.31
N ILE A 43 -18.67 -8.60 -7.15
CA ILE A 43 -18.15 -9.37 -6.02
C ILE A 43 -19.07 -9.20 -4.82
N VAL A 44 -19.89 -10.22 -4.56
CA VAL A 44 -20.67 -10.33 -3.33
C VAL A 44 -19.84 -11.09 -2.31
N GLY A 45 -19.49 -10.46 -1.19
CA GLY A 45 -18.60 -11.06 -0.21
C GLY A 45 -18.08 -10.08 0.84
N TRP A 46 -17.08 -10.52 1.61
CA TRP A 46 -16.42 -9.68 2.61
C TRP A 46 -15.12 -9.12 2.05
N HIS A 47 -14.92 -7.82 2.24
CA HIS A 47 -13.64 -7.18 2.05
C HIS A 47 -13.02 -6.91 3.42
N GLU A 48 -11.91 -7.58 3.70
CA GLU A 48 -11.21 -7.48 4.98
C GLU A 48 -9.80 -6.92 4.80
N ARG A 49 -9.37 -6.13 5.78
CA ARG A 49 -7.99 -5.66 5.87
C ARG A 49 -7.35 -6.21 7.14
N TRP A 50 -6.22 -6.90 6.98
CA TRP A 50 -5.50 -7.49 8.10
C TRP A 50 -4.13 -6.83 8.30
N LEU A 51 -3.68 -6.79 9.55
CA LEU A 51 -2.29 -6.55 9.91
C LEU A 51 -1.71 -7.86 10.43
N LEU A 52 -0.66 -8.35 9.80
CA LEU A 52 -0.04 -9.64 10.12
C LEU A 52 1.40 -9.42 10.62
N PRO A 53 1.90 -10.29 11.52
CA PRO A 53 3.23 -10.11 12.10
C PRO A 53 4.35 -10.35 11.09
N ASP A 54 4.18 -11.31 10.18
CA ASP A 54 5.19 -11.71 9.20
C ASP A 54 4.56 -12.46 8.00
N SER A 55 5.42 -12.91 7.08
CA SER A 55 5.03 -13.69 5.91
C SER A 55 4.60 -15.12 6.21
N ASP A 56 5.01 -15.67 7.35
CA ASP A 56 4.64 -17.04 7.72
C ASP A 56 3.17 -17.07 8.14
N ALA A 57 2.70 -16.06 8.90
CA ALA A 57 1.29 -15.86 9.21
C ALA A 57 0.43 -15.75 7.93
N VAL A 58 0.88 -15.02 6.90
CA VAL A 58 0.19 -14.94 5.60
C VAL A 58 0.02 -16.33 5.00
N ASN A 59 1.09 -17.12 4.96
CA ASN A 59 1.06 -18.46 4.38
C ASN A 59 0.13 -19.40 5.16
N THR A 60 0.16 -19.38 6.50
CA THR A 60 -0.72 -20.21 7.33
C THR A 60 -2.19 -19.91 7.05
N ILE A 61 -2.57 -18.63 7.04
CA ILE A 61 -3.94 -18.20 6.75
C ILE A 61 -4.34 -18.63 5.32
N TRP A 62 -3.43 -18.49 4.35
CA TRP A 62 -3.69 -18.85 2.96
C TRP A 62 -3.94 -20.35 2.79
N GLN A 63 -3.15 -21.20 3.42
CA GLN A 63 -3.35 -22.64 3.39
C GLN A 63 -4.65 -23.05 4.08
N HIS A 64 -4.94 -22.47 5.24
CA HIS A 64 -6.18 -22.74 5.96
C HIS A 64 -7.41 -22.39 5.13
N ALA A 65 -7.42 -21.22 4.50
CA ALA A 65 -8.52 -20.81 3.62
C ALA A 65 -8.70 -21.80 2.44
N ARG A 66 -7.60 -22.24 1.82
CA ARG A 66 -7.64 -23.22 0.74
C ARG A 66 -8.18 -24.58 1.19
N GLU A 67 -7.80 -25.06 2.37
CA GLU A 67 -8.29 -26.31 2.95
C GLU A 67 -9.79 -26.26 3.26
N MET A 68 -10.28 -25.10 3.68
CA MET A 68 -11.70 -24.87 3.96
C MET A 68 -12.53 -24.56 2.70
N GLY A 69 -11.92 -24.52 1.52
CA GLY A 69 -12.59 -24.24 0.25
C GLY A 69 -13.00 -22.77 0.08
N PHE A 70 -12.32 -21.84 0.75
CA PHE A 70 -12.53 -20.41 0.54
C PHE A 70 -11.97 -19.96 -0.81
N ASP A 71 -12.85 -19.39 -1.63
CA ASP A 71 -12.45 -18.51 -2.71
C ASP A 71 -12.26 -17.11 -2.13
N PHE A 72 -11.01 -16.67 -2.01
CA PHE A 72 -10.69 -15.29 -1.65
C PHE A 72 -9.57 -14.78 -2.54
N GLU A 73 -9.62 -13.48 -2.81
CA GLU A 73 -8.61 -12.77 -3.60
C GLU A 73 -7.82 -11.85 -2.66
N ILE A 74 -6.49 -11.89 -2.78
CA ILE A 74 -5.64 -10.90 -2.11
C ILE A 74 -5.71 -9.63 -2.96
N CYS A 75 -6.55 -8.68 -2.56
CA CYS A 75 -6.66 -7.40 -3.25
C CYS A 75 -5.37 -6.58 -3.13
N GLU A 76 -4.75 -6.56 -1.95
CA GLU A 76 -3.51 -5.84 -1.69
C GLU A 76 -2.70 -6.52 -0.58
N LEU A 77 -1.39 -6.72 -0.79
CA LEU A 77 -0.45 -7.18 0.24
C LEU A 77 0.68 -6.16 0.39
N LEU A 78 0.65 -5.41 1.49
CA LEU A 78 1.66 -4.41 1.80
C LEU A 78 2.61 -4.94 2.88
N ASP A 79 3.84 -5.26 2.48
CA ASP A 79 4.91 -5.59 3.41
C ASP A 79 5.39 -4.32 4.13
N ARG A 80 4.95 -4.16 5.38
CA ARG A 80 5.37 -3.06 6.26
C ARG A 80 6.70 -3.32 6.98
N SER A 81 7.21 -4.55 6.96
CA SER A 81 8.51 -4.90 7.58
C SER A 81 9.70 -4.37 6.77
N ARG A 82 9.51 -4.13 5.47
CA ARG A 82 10.47 -3.46 4.58
C ARG A 82 10.41 -1.94 4.65
N ILE A 83 9.55 -1.38 5.49
CA ILE A 83 9.62 0.02 5.85
C ILE A 83 10.65 0.11 6.98
N ASP A 84 11.92 0.27 6.62
CA ASP A 84 12.95 0.63 7.59
C ASP A 84 12.47 1.89 8.32
N ALA A 85 12.12 1.73 9.60
CA ALA A 85 11.45 2.73 10.43
C ALA A 85 12.28 4.01 10.60
N THR A 86 13.50 4.03 10.07
CA THR A 86 14.42 5.17 10.09
C THR A 86 14.37 6.03 8.84
N GLN A 87 13.77 5.60 7.71
CA GLN A 87 13.67 6.36 6.45
C GLN A 87 12.63 5.76 5.46
N PRO A 88 11.32 5.77 5.79
CA PRO A 88 10.25 5.22 4.96
C PRO A 88 10.22 5.84 3.54
N GLU A 89 10.48 7.13 3.43
CA GLU A 89 10.55 7.87 2.16
C GLU A 89 11.73 7.45 1.26
N ARG A 90 12.78 6.82 1.82
CA ARG A 90 13.95 6.46 1.03
C ARG A 90 13.76 5.24 0.12
N GLN A 91 12.87 4.32 0.52
CA GLN A 91 12.69 3.04 -0.17
C GLN A 91 11.52 3.04 -1.18
N MET A 92 10.80 4.15 -1.32
CA MET A 92 9.64 4.24 -2.21
C MET A 92 10.03 4.29 -3.70
N ILE A 93 11.22 4.80 -4.01
CA ILE A 93 11.75 4.96 -5.37
C ILE A 93 13.19 4.45 -5.42
N THR A 94 13.66 4.04 -6.60
CA THR A 94 15.04 3.55 -6.74
C THR A 94 16.04 4.70 -6.59
N GLU A 95 17.28 4.43 -6.17
CA GLU A 95 18.31 5.48 -6.01
C GLU A 95 18.47 6.37 -7.26
N PRO A 96 18.52 5.84 -8.49
CA PRO A 96 18.59 6.69 -9.68
C PRO A 96 17.36 7.60 -9.91
N GLN A 97 16.19 7.22 -9.39
CA GLN A 97 14.98 8.05 -9.47
C GLN A 97 15.02 9.15 -8.42
N ARG A 98 15.53 8.85 -7.23
CA ARG A 98 15.77 9.81 -6.15
C ARG A 98 16.75 10.88 -6.58
N GLU A 99 17.94 10.48 -7.02
CA GLU A 99 18.99 11.40 -7.48
C GLU A 99 18.46 12.35 -8.57
N ALA A 100 17.70 11.82 -9.54
CA ALA A 100 17.12 12.61 -10.60
C ALA A 100 16.06 13.61 -10.11
N LEU A 101 15.22 13.22 -9.14
CA LEU A 101 14.20 14.09 -8.56
C LEU A 101 14.78 15.17 -7.64
N GLU A 102 15.77 14.80 -6.81
CA GLU A 102 16.47 15.74 -5.94
C GLU A 102 17.23 16.78 -6.75
N LEU A 103 17.91 16.36 -7.82
CA LEU A 103 18.56 17.28 -8.73
C LEU A 103 17.55 18.17 -9.46
N ALA A 104 16.46 17.60 -9.99
CA ALA A 104 15.40 18.37 -10.64
C ALA A 104 14.80 19.44 -9.71
N TYR A 105 14.59 19.10 -8.43
CA TYR A 105 14.13 20.04 -7.43
C TYR A 105 15.16 21.15 -7.16
N ARG A 106 16.41 20.77 -6.89
CA ARG A 106 17.49 21.70 -6.56
C ARG A 106 17.83 22.67 -7.69
N GLU A 107 17.80 22.20 -8.93
CA GLU A 107 18.10 23.01 -10.12
C GLU A 107 16.87 23.77 -10.67
N GLY A 108 15.73 23.72 -9.98
CA GLY A 108 14.54 24.49 -10.38
C GLY A 108 13.88 23.99 -11.67
N TYR A 109 14.00 22.68 -11.99
CA TYR A 109 13.24 22.05 -13.08
C TYR A 109 11.72 22.11 -12.84
N PHE A 110 11.31 22.13 -11.57
CA PHE A 110 9.92 22.26 -11.15
C PHE A 110 9.49 23.71 -10.85
N SER A 111 10.38 24.70 -11.03
CA SER A 111 10.06 26.13 -10.83
C SER A 111 9.17 26.68 -11.95
N GLU A 112 8.50 27.80 -11.66
CA GLU A 112 7.78 28.61 -12.66
C GLU A 112 8.26 30.08 -12.61
N PRO A 113 9.00 30.57 -13.64
CA PRO A 113 9.47 29.85 -14.82
C PRO A 113 10.52 28.78 -14.50
N ARG A 114 10.67 27.77 -15.37
CA ARG A 114 11.69 26.73 -15.18
C ARG A 114 13.10 27.31 -15.24
N GLU A 115 13.92 26.94 -14.28
CA GLU A 115 15.33 27.37 -14.18
C GLU A 115 16.29 26.35 -14.80
N ALA A 116 15.89 25.08 -14.89
CA ALA A 116 16.63 24.01 -15.56
C ALA A 116 15.77 23.19 -16.52
N SER A 117 16.40 22.70 -17.59
CA SER A 117 15.83 21.76 -18.55
C SER A 117 16.26 20.31 -18.27
N LEU A 118 15.58 19.34 -18.89
CA LEU A 118 16.04 17.93 -18.84
C LEU A 118 17.45 17.75 -19.45
N ALA A 119 17.87 18.65 -20.36
CA ALA A 119 19.20 18.60 -20.93
C ALA A 119 20.26 19.02 -19.90
N ASP A 120 19.97 20.03 -19.09
CA ASP A 120 20.85 20.50 -18.03
C ASP A 120 21.00 19.44 -16.93
N LEU A 121 19.89 18.82 -16.52
CA LEU A 121 19.91 17.70 -15.56
C LEU A 121 20.66 16.48 -16.10
N ALA A 122 20.55 16.21 -17.40
CA ALA A 122 21.22 15.10 -18.07
C ALA A 122 22.73 15.28 -18.15
N ALA A 123 23.19 16.51 -18.41
CA ALA A 123 24.61 16.85 -18.35
C ALA A 123 25.19 16.63 -16.95
N SER A 124 24.44 16.99 -15.90
CA SER A 124 24.86 16.82 -14.50
C SER A 124 24.88 15.35 -14.03
N LEU A 125 24.09 14.46 -14.66
CA LEU A 125 23.99 13.04 -14.30
C LEU A 125 24.75 12.11 -15.26
N ASP A 126 25.50 12.65 -16.22
CA ASP A 126 26.18 11.88 -17.29
C ASP A 126 25.26 10.85 -17.98
N HIS A 127 24.06 11.30 -18.34
CA HIS A 127 23.02 10.48 -18.94
C HIS A 127 22.35 11.20 -20.10
N SER A 128 21.52 10.49 -20.88
CA SER A 128 20.71 11.15 -21.92
C SER A 128 19.51 11.90 -21.31
N PRO A 129 19.03 12.99 -21.94
CA PRO A 129 17.82 13.69 -21.51
C PRO A 129 16.59 12.78 -21.44
N SER A 130 16.48 11.79 -22.32
CA SER A 130 15.40 10.80 -22.32
C SER A 130 15.49 9.84 -21.13
N ALA A 131 16.71 9.44 -20.73
CA ALA A 131 16.93 8.60 -19.55
C ALA A 131 16.57 9.34 -18.27
N VAL A 132 17.03 10.58 -18.11
CA VAL A 132 16.72 11.42 -16.93
C VAL A 132 15.24 11.75 -16.87
N GLY A 133 14.62 12.18 -17.98
CA GLY A 133 13.18 12.41 -18.05
C GLY A 133 12.36 11.16 -17.72
N GLY A 134 12.83 9.97 -18.12
CA GLY A 134 12.24 8.69 -17.72
C GLY A 134 12.35 8.41 -16.22
N ARG A 135 13.49 8.71 -15.59
CA ARG A 135 13.69 8.55 -14.14
C ARG A 135 12.81 9.51 -13.34
N VAL A 136 12.77 10.79 -13.70
CA VAL A 136 11.91 11.80 -13.09
C VAL A 136 10.44 11.39 -13.19
N ARG A 137 9.96 11.02 -14.39
CA ARG A 137 8.56 10.59 -14.58
C ARG A 137 8.19 9.34 -13.76
N ARG A 138 9.05 8.31 -13.77
CA ARG A 138 8.78 7.08 -12.99
C ARG A 138 8.81 7.34 -11.49
N GLY A 139 9.78 8.12 -11.01
CA GLY A 139 9.86 8.51 -9.61
C GLY A 139 8.61 9.29 -9.16
N MET A 140 8.18 10.31 -9.92
CA MET A 140 6.94 11.04 -9.62
C MET A 140 5.72 10.13 -9.63
N LYS A 141 5.57 9.24 -10.63
CA LYS A 141 4.45 8.30 -10.69
C LYS A 141 4.37 7.44 -9.43
N THR A 142 5.50 6.89 -9.00
CA THR A 142 5.56 6.04 -7.81
C THR A 142 5.28 6.83 -6.53
N LEU A 143 5.82 8.04 -6.38
CA LEU A 143 5.54 8.88 -5.20
C LEU A 143 4.07 9.33 -5.16
N ILE A 144 3.49 9.75 -6.27
CA ILE A 144 2.07 10.10 -6.35
C ILE A 144 1.21 8.88 -6.01
N GLY A 145 1.49 7.73 -6.63
CA GLY A 145 0.74 6.49 -6.42
C GLY A 145 0.80 5.96 -4.99
N ARG A 146 1.87 6.24 -4.25
CA ARG A 146 2.05 5.72 -2.88
C ARG A 146 1.75 6.74 -1.78
N THR A 147 1.76 8.04 -2.09
CA THR A 147 1.60 9.11 -1.11
C THR A 147 0.28 9.88 -1.26
N LEU A 148 -0.26 9.98 -2.47
CA LEU A 148 -1.43 10.82 -2.76
C LEU A 148 -2.62 10.02 -3.31
N VAL A 149 -2.37 8.96 -4.06
CA VAL A 149 -3.40 8.02 -4.49
C VAL A 149 -3.56 7.00 -3.36
N ILE A 150 -4.52 7.25 -2.48
CA ILE A 150 -5.17 6.15 -1.77
C ILE A 150 -5.95 5.46 -2.88
N ASP A 151 -5.67 4.19 -3.19
CA ASP A 151 -6.51 3.44 -4.12
C ASP A 151 -7.97 3.58 -3.65
N ASP A 152 -8.76 4.34 -4.42
CA ASP A 152 -10.20 4.41 -4.25
C ASP A 152 -10.71 3.03 -4.72
N PRO A 153 -11.33 2.23 -3.85
CA PRO A 153 -11.82 0.89 -4.22
C PRO A 153 -12.91 0.89 -5.30
N ASN A 154 -13.27 2.07 -5.84
CA ASN A 154 -14.30 2.25 -6.86
C ASN A 154 -13.77 2.74 -8.23
N GLY A 155 -12.49 2.50 -8.53
CA GLY A 155 -11.93 2.69 -9.87
C GLY A 155 -12.18 1.52 -10.80
#